data_AF-A0A2T4N7B7-F1
#
_entry.id   AF-A0A2T4N7B7-F1
#
_cell.length_a   1.000
_cell.length_b   1.000
_cell.length_c   1.000
_cell.angle_alpha   90.00
_cell.angle_beta   90.00
_cell.angle_gamma   90.00
#
_symmetry.space_group_name_H-M   'P 1'
#
loop_
_entity.id
_entity.type
_entity.pdbx_description
1 polymer ?
#
loop_
_entity_poly.entity_id
_entity_poly.type
_entity_poly.pdbx_seq_one_letter_code
_entity_poly.pdbx_strand_id
1 'polypeptide(L)' 'MQTLLNRLAANLGQGPFIADAQGKYHLRIDGYPLFLTPRNG' A
#
# COMPACT_ATOMS: atom_id res chain seq x y z
N MET A 1 -4.43 1.10 8.57
CA MET A 1 -3.60 0.80 7.39
C MET A 1 -3.65 1.91 6.34
N GLN A 2 -4.85 2.34 5.93
CA GLN A 2 -5.04 3.39 4.91
C GLN A 2 -4.29 4.71 5.20
N THR A 3 -4.29 5.21 6.44
CA THR A 3 -3.58 6.45 6.80
C THR A 3 -2.06 6.33 6.72
N LEU A 4 -1.49 5.16 7.03
CA LEU A 4 -0.05 4.90 6.96
C LEU A 4 0.40 4.87 5.49
N LEU A 5 -0.37 4.16 4.66
CA LEU A 5 -0.13 4.03 3.23
C LEU A 5 -0.28 5.38 2.51
N ASN A 6 -1.27 6.19 2.87
CA ASN A 6 -1.44 7.52 2.30
C ASN A 6 -0.24 8.43 2.60
N ARG A 7 0.32 8.36 3.82
CA ARG A 7 1.53 9.12 4.17
C ARG A 7 2.77 8.60 3.44
N LEU A 8 2.89 7.29 3.28
CA LEU A 8 3.98 6.68 2.52
C LEU A 8 3.92 7.10 1.04
N ALA A 9 2.73 7.09 0.43
CA ALA A 9 2.52 7.53 -0.95
C ALA A 9 2.93 8.99 -1.12
N ALA A 10 2.51 9.86 -0.19
CA ALA A 10 2.88 11.27 -0.19
C ALA A 10 4.39 11.50 -0.07
N ASN A 11 5.08 10.73 0.80
CA ASN A 11 6.54 10.82 0.96
C ASN A 11 7.32 10.30 -0.26
N LEU A 12 6.77 9.31 -0.97
CA LEU A 12 7.37 8.76 -2.18
C LEU A 12 7.05 9.58 -3.44
N GLY A 13 6.19 10.60 -3.33
CA GLY A 13 5.66 11.33 -4.49
C GLY A 13 4.82 10.45 -5.42
N GLN A 14 4.33 9.31 -4.92
CA GLN A 14 3.52 8.36 -5.67
C GLN A 14 2.03 8.59 -5.40
N GLY A 15 1.19 8.21 -6.36
CA GLY A 15 -0.26 8.21 -6.20
C GLY A 15 -0.72 7.28 -5.05
N PRO A 16 -1.96 7.44 -4.58
CA PRO A 16 -2.48 6.66 -3.46
C PRO A 16 -2.40 5.14 -3.72
N PHE A 17 -1.98 4.38 -2.71
CA PHE A 17 -1.99 2.92 -2.79
C PHE A 17 -3.43 2.40 -2.79
N ILE A 18 -3.82 1.71 -3.85
CA ILE A 18 -5.14 1.11 -4.00
C ILE A 18 -5.07 -0.34 -3.51
N ALA A 19 -6.04 -0.73 -2.68
CA ALA A 19 -6.25 -2.11 -2.30
C ALA A 19 -6.93 -2.89 -3.45
N ASP A 20 -6.64 -4.19 -3.54
CA ASP A 20 -7.37 -5.11 -4.40
C ASP A 20 -8.78 -5.39 -3.86
N ALA A 21 -9.57 -6.15 -4.61
CA ALA A 21 -10.93 -6.54 -4.22
C ALA A 21 -11.00 -7.35 -2.91
N GLN A 22 -9.88 -7.89 -2.43
CA GLN A 22 -9.75 -8.63 -1.17
C GLN A 22 -9.26 -7.74 -0.01
N GLY A 23 -9.01 -6.44 -0.26
CA GLY A 23 -8.49 -5.51 0.73
C GLY A 23 -6.96 -5.59 0.93
N LYS A 24 -6.22 -6.28 0.06
CA LYS A 24 -4.76 -6.36 0.10
C LYS A 24 -4.15 -5.22 -0.71
N TYR A 25 -3.04 -4.68 -0.24
CA TYR A 25 -2.34 -3.61 -0.95
C TYR A 25 -1.16 -4.20 -1.72
N HIS A 26 -1.08 -3.86 -3.01
CA HIS A 26 0.02 -4.25 -3.88
C HIS A 26 0.93 -3.04 -4.10
N LEU A 27 2.14 -3.09 -3.55
CA LEU A 27 3.15 -2.04 -3.70
C LEU A 27 4.28 -2.58 -4.58
N ARG A 28 4.93 -1.67 -5.33
CA ARG A 28 6.19 -1.95 -6.01
C ARG A 28 7.23 -0.97 -5.48
N ILE A 29 8.25 -1.49 -4.81
CA ILE A 29 9.37 -0.70 -4.28
C ILE A 29 10.61 -1.16 -5.05
N ASP A 30 11.23 -0.27 -5.81
CA ASP A 30 12.43 -0.56 -6.62
C ASP A 30 12.31 -1.80 -7.51
N GLY A 31 11.09 -2.05 -8.04
CA GLY A 31 10.79 -3.20 -8.89
C GLY A 31 10.36 -4.47 -8.14
N TYR A 32 10.54 -4.50 -6.81
CA TYR A 32 10.12 -5.62 -5.97
C TYR A 32 8.65 -5.49 -5.56
N PRO A 33 7.83 -6.54 -5.78
CA PRO A 33 6.44 -6.55 -5.33
C PRO A 33 6.36 -6.79 -3.82
N LEU A 34 5.64 -5.91 -3.11
CA LEU A 34 5.34 -6.06 -1.68
C LEU A 34 3.83 -6.16 -1.50
N PHE A 35 3.39 -7.23 -0.83
CA PHE A 35 1.99 -7.51 -0.56
C PHE A 35 1.70 -7.24 0.92
N LEU A 36 0.86 -6.25 1.19
CA LEU A 36 0.42 -5.96 2.55
C LEU A 36 -1.00 -6.46 2.73
N THR A 37 -1.18 -7.39 3.67
CA THR A 37 -2.50 -7.86 4.10
C THR A 37 -2.82 -7.22 5.45
N PRO A 38 -3.90 -6.42 5.57
CA PRO A 38 -4.32 -5.93 6.87
C PRO A 38 -4.69 -7.12 7.76
N ARG A 39 -4.04 -7.22 8.92
CA ARG A 39 -4.45 -8.18 9.96
C ARG A 39 -5.64 -7.57 10.67
N ASN A 40 -6.84 -8.10 10.42
CA ASN A 40 -7.99 -7.80 11.28
C ASN A 40 -7.66 -8.37 12.66
N GLY A 41 -7.51 -7.48 13.64
CA GLY A 41 -7.42 -7.83 15.06
C GLY A 41 -8.79 -8.12 15.63
#